data_AF-A0AB34BHX8-F1
#
_entry.id   AF-A0AB34BHX8-F1
#
_cell.length_a   1.000
_cell.length_b   1.000
_cell.length_c   1.000
_cell.angle_alpha   90.00
_cell.angle_beta   90.00
_cell.angle_gamma   90.00
#
_symmetry.space_group_name_H-M   'P 1'
#
loop_
_entity.id
_entity.type
_entity.pdbx_description
1 polymer ?
#
loop_
_entity_poly.entity_id
_entity_poly.type
_entity_poly.pdbx_seq_one_letter_code
_entity_poly.pdbx_strand_id
1 'polypeptide(L)'
;NIFYKLFSISLLGVCLMGCEDETKYLPLPQAVPFTMTVNNTTFVMGEKLVVDLDINPDKDGSEVLANEDFDIYFTAKTGTEDVSGVFKDFHNIVTFPKGEKSIRVEFPLKETGLEGSKNFNFVAFSRGYEIGNPSFPMKVSDYYRVNMAIQGNADNIVTEGDKFVLVASLDKPRAIPIVVSISAKAEDESSFENLPSELTIPAGALNAKTDPISLVMDGAKTGDKELTLNFTSNSEANPMKSDQLVIMMTDLESLANPDMYDPTLVYEHPEYPFVSKGNKSKFDAWWGSDRSSSVEITGKTGAKPGTDYASLTSHPNQKLAEEGWKFWSGVEFHFIQSSFGW
;
A
#
# COMPACT_ATOMS: atom_id res chain seq x y z
N ASN A 1 -23.60 -78.77 68.72
CA ASN A 1 -23.87 -77.46 68.08
C ASN A 1 -22.59 -76.87 67.46
N ILE A 2 -21.96 -77.60 66.54
CA ILE A 2 -20.69 -77.20 65.86
C ILE A 2 -20.87 -77.11 64.33
N PHE A 3 -21.91 -77.74 63.77
CA PHE A 3 -22.18 -77.72 62.33
C PHE A 3 -22.90 -76.45 61.81
N TYR A 4 -23.49 -75.62 62.69
CA TYR A 4 -24.17 -74.38 62.28
C TYR A 4 -23.30 -73.12 62.35
N LYS A 5 -22.05 -73.21 62.82
CA LYS A 5 -21.11 -72.07 62.86
C LYS A 5 -20.10 -72.03 61.70
N LEU A 6 -20.07 -73.06 60.86
CA LEU A 6 -19.15 -73.12 59.71
C LEU A 6 -19.80 -72.79 58.36
N PHE A 7 -21.13 -72.66 58.29
CA PHE A 7 -21.82 -72.35 57.03
C PHE A 7 -22.02 -70.85 56.73
N SER A 8 -21.65 -69.97 57.67
CA SER A 8 -21.71 -68.50 57.47
C SER A 8 -20.37 -67.86 57.10
N ILE A 9 -19.31 -68.63 56.90
CA ILE A 9 -17.99 -68.08 56.48
C ILE A 9 -17.67 -68.44 55.01
N SER A 10 -18.31 -69.47 54.44
CA SER A 10 -18.12 -69.85 53.03
C SER A 10 -19.03 -69.11 52.04
N LEU A 11 -19.94 -68.25 52.51
CA LEU A 11 -20.85 -67.45 51.65
C LEU A 11 -20.59 -65.94 51.76
N LEU A 12 -19.40 -65.54 52.22
CA LEU A 12 -18.93 -64.15 52.21
C LEU A 12 -17.58 -63.98 51.49
N GLY A 13 -17.14 -64.99 50.74
CA GLY A 13 -15.83 -65.00 50.06
C GLY A 13 -15.89 -65.05 48.53
N VAL A 14 -17.06 -64.87 47.90
CA VAL A 14 -17.22 -64.99 46.43
C VAL A 14 -17.94 -63.79 45.80
N CYS A 15 -18.15 -62.68 46.51
CA CYS A 15 -18.81 -61.49 45.94
C CYS A 15 -17.93 -60.23 45.86
N LEU A 16 -16.60 -60.35 45.98
CA LEU A 16 -15.67 -59.25 45.76
C LEU A 16 -14.52 -59.61 44.81
N MET A 17 -14.78 -60.50 43.85
CA MET A 17 -14.22 -60.28 42.52
C MET A 17 -15.30 -59.57 41.74
N GLY A 18 -15.52 -58.29 42.06
CA GLY A 18 -15.95 -57.38 41.01
C GLY A 18 -14.92 -57.56 39.90
N CYS A 19 -15.37 -57.73 38.65
CA CYS A 19 -14.49 -57.49 37.52
C CYS A 19 -13.70 -56.23 37.86
N GLU A 20 -12.38 -56.33 37.93
CA GLU A 20 -11.55 -55.16 37.73
C GLU A 20 -11.89 -54.70 36.31
N ASP A 21 -12.95 -53.90 36.22
CA ASP A 21 -13.24 -53.04 35.10
C ASP A 21 -12.29 -51.84 35.21
N GLU A 22 -11.01 -52.14 35.44
CA GLU A 22 -9.90 -51.31 34.99
C GLU A 22 -9.69 -51.63 33.51
N THR A 23 -10.75 -51.48 32.71
CA THR A 23 -10.54 -50.73 31.48
C THR A 23 -10.02 -49.38 31.95
N LYS A 24 -8.69 -49.24 32.06
CA LYS A 24 -8.03 -47.94 32.13
C LYS A 24 -8.44 -47.23 30.85
N TYR A 25 -9.59 -46.57 30.89
CA TYR A 25 -10.00 -45.64 29.86
C TYR A 25 -8.81 -44.71 29.72
N LEU A 26 -8.18 -44.76 28.55
CA LEU A 26 -7.18 -43.76 28.20
C LEU A 26 -7.85 -42.41 28.50
N PRO A 27 -7.18 -41.50 29.21
CA PRO A 27 -7.77 -40.22 29.56
C PRO A 27 -8.36 -39.61 28.30
N LEU A 28 -9.59 -39.10 28.41
CA LEU A 28 -10.28 -38.50 27.28
C LEU A 28 -9.38 -37.45 26.63
N PRO A 29 -9.42 -37.33 25.29
CA PRO A 29 -8.74 -36.26 24.58
C PRO A 29 -8.99 -34.91 25.25
N GLN A 30 -7.91 -34.19 25.56
CA GLN A 30 -7.99 -32.91 26.24
C GLN A 30 -7.40 -31.87 25.30
N ALA A 31 -8.23 -30.92 24.91
CA ALA A 31 -7.81 -29.85 24.01
C ALA A 31 -6.62 -29.10 24.63
N VAL A 32 -5.50 -29.08 23.92
CA VAL A 32 -4.32 -28.28 24.27
C VAL A 32 -4.37 -26.97 23.47
N PRO A 33 -4.10 -25.81 24.10
CA PRO A 33 -3.98 -24.57 23.36
C PRO A 33 -2.68 -24.61 22.56
N PHE A 34 -2.74 -24.38 21.25
CA PHE A 34 -1.53 -24.27 20.44
C PHE A 34 -1.61 -23.10 19.46
N THR A 35 -0.46 -22.57 19.06
CA THR A 35 -0.34 -21.44 18.14
C THR A 35 0.41 -21.85 16.90
N MET A 36 -0.04 -21.33 15.77
CA MET A 36 0.66 -21.41 14.51
C MET A 36 1.50 -20.13 14.30
N THR A 37 2.74 -20.30 13.88
CA THR A 37 3.59 -19.22 13.37
C THR A 37 4.18 -19.61 12.01
N VAL A 38 4.50 -18.60 11.21
CA VAL A 38 5.05 -18.77 9.86
C VAL A 38 6.31 -17.94 9.69
N ASN A 39 7.27 -18.44 8.94
CA ASN A 39 8.55 -17.74 8.71
C ASN A 39 8.41 -16.45 7.90
N ASN A 40 7.43 -16.38 6.99
CA ASN A 40 7.15 -15.20 6.17
C ASN A 40 5.72 -15.29 5.62
N THR A 41 5.24 -14.19 5.03
CA THR A 41 3.96 -14.12 4.34
C THR A 41 4.08 -13.81 2.85
N THR A 42 5.28 -13.48 2.36
CA THR A 42 5.53 -13.21 0.95
C THR A 42 6.66 -14.08 0.41
N PHE A 43 6.37 -14.86 -0.63
CA PHE A 43 7.27 -15.85 -1.22
C PHE A 43 7.38 -15.72 -2.73
N VAL A 44 8.46 -16.27 -3.29
CA VAL A 44 8.64 -16.49 -4.73
C VAL A 44 8.91 -17.95 -5.04
N MET A 45 8.94 -18.30 -6.34
CA MET A 45 9.28 -19.64 -6.80
C MET A 45 10.57 -20.16 -6.16
N GLY A 46 10.56 -21.43 -5.77
CA GLY A 46 11.69 -22.11 -5.13
C GLY A 46 11.91 -21.80 -3.65
N GLU A 47 11.14 -20.88 -3.04
CA GLU A 47 11.19 -20.67 -1.59
C GLU A 47 10.40 -21.73 -0.82
N LYS A 48 10.42 -21.64 0.52
CA LYS A 48 9.67 -22.53 1.40
C LYS A 48 8.92 -21.76 2.49
N LEU A 49 7.65 -22.08 2.64
CA LEU A 49 6.88 -21.72 3.82
C LEU A 49 7.22 -22.71 4.93
N VAL A 50 7.68 -22.19 6.07
CA VAL A 50 7.94 -22.99 7.28
C VAL A 50 6.88 -22.59 8.30
N VAL A 51 6.16 -23.59 8.79
CA VAL A 51 5.10 -23.46 9.78
C VAL A 51 5.58 -24.12 11.06
N ASP A 52 5.64 -23.33 12.13
CA ASP A 52 5.91 -23.83 13.47
C ASP A 52 4.59 -23.86 14.24
N LEU A 53 4.30 -25.00 14.86
CA LEU A 53 3.11 -25.24 15.66
C LEU A 53 3.55 -25.57 17.07
N ASP A 54 3.23 -24.69 18.01
CA ASP A 54 3.69 -24.78 19.39
C ASP A 54 2.52 -24.89 20.36
N ILE A 55 2.57 -25.88 21.25
CA ILE A 55 1.64 -25.97 22.37
C ILE A 55 2.00 -24.88 23.38
N ASN A 56 1.03 -24.04 23.67
CA ASN A 56 1.16 -23.00 24.68
C ASN A 56 0.94 -23.58 26.08
N PRO A 57 1.49 -22.95 27.12
CA PRO A 57 1.08 -23.21 28.49
C PRO A 57 -0.43 -23.07 28.67
N ASP A 58 -0.98 -23.79 29.64
CA ASP A 58 -2.40 -23.66 29.97
C ASP A 58 -2.73 -22.28 30.60
N LYS A 59 -4.01 -22.07 30.97
CA LYS A 59 -4.47 -20.79 31.54
C LYS A 59 -3.77 -20.43 32.85
N ASP A 60 -3.21 -21.41 33.55
CA ASP A 60 -2.50 -21.23 34.82
C ASP A 60 -0.98 -21.12 34.60
N GLY A 61 -0.52 -21.14 33.35
CA GLY A 61 0.89 -21.04 32.95
C GLY A 61 1.66 -22.36 33.10
N SER A 62 0.97 -23.47 33.32
CA SER A 62 1.59 -24.79 33.43
C SER A 62 1.93 -25.36 32.06
N GLU A 63 3.06 -26.05 31.96
CA GLU A 63 3.40 -26.78 30.75
C GLU A 63 2.38 -27.90 30.49
N VAL A 64 1.90 -27.96 29.26
CA VAL A 64 1.01 -29.00 28.75
C VAL A 64 1.63 -29.66 27.52
N LEU A 65 1.33 -30.95 27.34
CA LEU A 65 1.76 -31.77 26.21
C LEU A 65 0.52 -32.29 25.49
N ALA A 66 0.65 -32.56 24.19
CA ALA A 66 -0.39 -33.29 23.45
C ALA A 66 -0.64 -34.64 24.13
N ASN A 67 -1.88 -34.93 24.53
CA ASN A 67 -2.22 -36.18 25.21
C ASN A 67 -2.64 -37.30 24.24
N GLU A 68 -2.84 -36.96 22.98
CA GLU A 68 -3.12 -37.83 21.84
C GLU A 68 -2.42 -37.33 20.57
N ASP A 69 -2.37 -38.19 19.56
CA ASP A 69 -2.08 -37.76 18.19
C ASP A 69 -3.32 -37.06 17.64
N PHE A 70 -3.17 -35.89 17.03
CA PHE A 70 -4.29 -35.20 16.38
C PHE A 70 -3.89 -34.59 15.04
N ASP A 71 -4.84 -34.57 14.11
CA ASP A 71 -4.60 -34.09 12.75
C ASP A 71 -4.90 -32.59 12.61
N ILE A 72 -3.99 -31.90 11.92
CA ILE A 72 -4.10 -30.49 11.53
C ILE A 72 -4.29 -30.44 10.03
N TYR A 73 -5.39 -29.81 9.62
CA TYR A 73 -5.81 -29.64 8.24
C TYR A 73 -5.36 -28.28 7.74
N PHE A 74 -4.60 -28.26 6.65
CA PHE A 74 -4.15 -27.05 5.98
C PHE A 74 -4.94 -26.79 4.70
N THR A 75 -5.27 -25.53 4.46
CA THR A 75 -5.87 -25.07 3.20
C THR A 75 -5.20 -23.79 2.74
N ALA A 76 -5.14 -23.61 1.42
CA ALA A 76 -4.63 -22.39 0.79
C ALA A 76 -5.70 -21.89 -0.19
N LYS A 77 -6.42 -20.83 0.16
CA LYS A 77 -7.59 -20.40 -0.62
C LYS A 77 -7.67 -18.91 -0.89
N THR A 78 -8.17 -18.57 -2.08
CA THR A 78 -8.58 -17.22 -2.45
C THR A 78 -10.11 -17.21 -2.58
N GLY A 79 -10.80 -16.77 -1.53
CA GLY A 79 -12.25 -16.98 -1.43
C GLY A 79 -12.58 -18.48 -1.41
N THR A 80 -13.24 -18.97 -2.46
CA THR A 80 -13.58 -20.39 -2.62
C THR A 80 -12.59 -21.17 -3.48
N GLU A 81 -11.69 -20.49 -4.20
CA GLU A 81 -10.70 -21.11 -5.09
C GLU A 81 -9.59 -21.77 -4.28
N ASP A 82 -9.27 -23.03 -4.58
CA ASP A 82 -8.09 -23.69 -4.05
C ASP A 82 -6.83 -23.25 -4.82
N VAL A 83 -5.87 -22.70 -4.09
CA VAL A 83 -4.59 -22.26 -4.65
C VAL A 83 -3.42 -23.08 -4.12
N SER A 84 -3.68 -24.21 -3.47
CA SER A 84 -2.65 -25.16 -3.00
C SER A 84 -1.67 -25.58 -4.11
N GLY A 85 -2.07 -25.48 -5.38
CA GLY A 85 -1.22 -25.72 -6.54
C GLY A 85 -0.01 -24.78 -6.70
N VAL A 86 0.18 -23.78 -5.84
CA VAL A 86 1.44 -22.99 -5.79
C VAL A 86 2.57 -23.74 -5.08
N PHE A 87 2.24 -24.73 -4.25
CA PHE A 87 3.20 -25.58 -3.56
C PHE A 87 3.62 -26.75 -4.46
N LYS A 88 4.84 -27.26 -4.23
CA LYS A 88 5.35 -28.45 -4.92
C LYS A 88 4.60 -29.70 -4.46
N ASP A 89 4.56 -29.89 -3.14
CA ASP A 89 3.86 -30.97 -2.45
C ASP A 89 3.05 -30.36 -1.30
N PHE A 90 1.74 -30.22 -1.48
CA PHE A 90 0.86 -29.65 -0.46
C PHE A 90 0.29 -30.74 0.45
N HIS A 91 0.85 -30.86 1.65
CA HIS A 91 0.34 -31.76 2.68
C HIS A 91 -0.86 -31.12 3.37
N ASN A 92 -2.06 -31.43 2.89
CA ASN A 92 -3.31 -30.88 3.43
C ASN A 92 -3.65 -31.41 4.84
N ILE A 93 -2.98 -32.47 5.30
CA ILE A 93 -3.14 -33.04 6.64
C ILE A 93 -1.76 -33.33 7.21
N VAL A 94 -1.51 -32.90 8.44
CA VAL A 94 -0.31 -33.22 9.22
C VAL A 94 -0.72 -33.67 10.61
N THR A 95 -0.15 -34.77 11.09
CA THR A 95 -0.40 -35.27 12.44
C THR A 95 0.54 -34.62 13.44
N PHE A 96 -0.01 -34.02 14.49
CA PHE A 96 0.71 -33.57 15.67
C PHE A 96 0.87 -34.76 16.62
N PRO A 97 2.11 -35.21 16.92
CA PRO A 97 2.31 -36.41 17.74
C PRO A 97 2.02 -36.18 19.22
N LYS A 98 1.50 -37.22 19.86
CA LYS A 98 1.33 -37.31 21.31
C LYS A 98 2.66 -37.10 22.02
N GLY A 99 2.62 -36.31 23.10
CA GLY A 99 3.76 -36.05 23.97
C GLY A 99 4.71 -34.97 23.46
N GLU A 100 4.52 -34.48 22.23
CA GLU A 100 5.33 -33.39 21.68
C GLU A 100 4.83 -32.03 22.17
N LYS A 101 5.75 -31.05 22.22
CA LYS A 101 5.44 -29.64 22.51
C LYS A 101 5.34 -28.79 21.26
N SER A 102 6.02 -29.20 20.19
CA SER A 102 6.16 -28.41 18.98
C SER A 102 6.41 -29.31 17.78
N ILE A 103 5.86 -28.95 16.63
CA ILE A 103 6.25 -29.54 15.35
C ILE A 103 6.56 -28.44 14.34
N ARG A 104 7.47 -28.76 13.41
CA ARG A 104 7.80 -27.91 12.26
C ARG A 104 7.37 -28.60 10.98
N VAL A 105 6.60 -27.90 10.16
CA VAL A 105 6.13 -28.38 8.85
C VAL A 105 6.66 -27.47 7.76
N GLU A 106 7.22 -28.06 6.71
CA GLU A 106 7.70 -27.32 5.54
C GLU A 106 6.78 -27.53 4.34
N PHE A 107 6.38 -26.43 3.71
CA PHE A 107 5.61 -26.39 2.47
C PHE A 107 6.48 -25.75 1.38
N PRO A 108 7.24 -26.55 0.61
CA PRO A 108 8.07 -26.05 -0.48
C PRO A 108 7.20 -25.49 -1.61
N LEU A 109 7.56 -24.33 -2.14
CA LEU A 109 6.90 -23.74 -3.31
C LEU A 109 7.40 -24.40 -4.61
N LYS A 110 6.60 -24.30 -5.66
CA LYS A 110 7.05 -24.71 -7.00
C LYS A 110 8.29 -23.94 -7.42
N GLU A 111 9.23 -24.64 -8.03
CA GLU A 111 10.49 -24.07 -8.54
C GLU A 111 10.27 -23.30 -9.85
N THR A 112 9.25 -23.65 -10.63
CA THR A 112 8.92 -23.05 -11.93
C THR A 112 7.43 -23.09 -12.22
N GLY A 113 6.96 -22.28 -13.18
CA GLY A 113 5.59 -22.36 -13.72
C GLY A 113 4.54 -21.57 -12.94
N LEU A 114 4.97 -20.66 -12.05
CA LEU A 114 4.10 -19.61 -11.53
C LEU A 114 4.23 -18.38 -12.43
N GLU A 115 3.11 -17.77 -12.77
CA GLU A 115 3.05 -16.53 -13.54
C GLU A 115 2.37 -15.45 -12.69
N GLY A 116 2.99 -14.27 -12.62
CA GLY A 116 2.47 -13.14 -11.84
C GLY A 116 2.44 -13.42 -10.34
N SER A 117 1.41 -12.94 -9.65
CA SER A 117 1.26 -13.08 -8.19
C SER A 117 -0.12 -13.59 -7.81
N LYS A 118 -0.17 -14.47 -6.80
CA LYS A 118 -1.40 -14.94 -6.16
C LYS A 118 -1.44 -14.56 -4.69
N ASN A 119 -2.54 -13.93 -4.27
CA ASN A 119 -2.82 -13.64 -2.87
C ASN A 119 -3.87 -14.62 -2.36
N PHE A 120 -3.65 -15.21 -1.19
CA PHE A 120 -4.55 -16.21 -0.59
C PHE A 120 -4.43 -16.25 0.92
N ASN A 121 -5.37 -16.91 1.59
CA ASN A 121 -5.26 -17.23 3.00
C ASN A 121 -4.74 -18.66 3.17
N PHE A 122 -3.65 -18.80 3.92
CA PHE A 122 -3.17 -20.08 4.40
C PHE A 122 -3.79 -20.32 5.78
N VAL A 123 -4.61 -21.36 5.89
CA VAL A 123 -5.43 -21.63 7.07
C VAL A 123 -5.13 -23.01 7.61
N ALA A 124 -4.95 -23.10 8.92
CA ALA A 124 -4.87 -24.34 9.67
C ALA A 124 -6.14 -24.52 10.51
N PHE A 125 -6.62 -25.76 10.58
CA PHE A 125 -7.76 -26.15 11.41
C PHE A 125 -7.48 -27.52 12.03
N SER A 126 -7.85 -27.71 13.29
CA SER A 126 -7.84 -29.01 13.95
C SER A 126 -9.18 -29.23 14.63
N ARG A 127 -9.72 -30.45 14.50
CA ARG A 127 -11.05 -30.76 15.01
C ARG A 127 -10.99 -30.86 16.54
N GLY A 128 -11.75 -30.01 17.23
CA GLY A 128 -11.83 -30.04 18.69
C GLY A 128 -10.72 -29.26 19.39
N TYR A 129 -9.85 -28.59 18.64
CA TYR A 129 -8.78 -27.75 19.17
C TYR A 129 -8.92 -26.32 18.62
N GLU A 130 -8.67 -25.34 19.48
CA GLU A 130 -8.55 -23.94 19.08
C GLU A 130 -7.08 -23.66 18.73
N ILE A 131 -6.84 -23.09 17.55
CA ILE A 131 -5.51 -22.74 17.07
C ILE A 131 -5.36 -21.22 17.15
N GLY A 132 -4.37 -20.74 17.90
CA GLY A 132 -3.96 -19.34 17.87
C GLY A 132 -3.34 -18.98 16.51
N ASN A 133 -3.74 -17.84 15.94
CA ASN A 133 -3.34 -17.39 14.60
C ASN A 133 -3.59 -18.45 13.51
N PRO A 134 -4.84 -18.95 13.36
CA PRO A 134 -5.13 -20.07 12.47
C PRO A 134 -5.06 -19.70 10.99
N SER A 135 -4.92 -18.41 10.65
CA SER A 135 -4.98 -17.92 9.28
C SER A 135 -3.95 -16.83 9.06
N PHE A 136 -3.20 -16.94 7.97
CA PHE A 136 -2.24 -15.94 7.51
C PHE A 136 -2.53 -15.54 6.07
N PRO A 137 -2.64 -14.23 5.77
CA PRO A 137 -2.66 -13.77 4.39
C PRO A 137 -1.27 -13.98 3.78
N MET A 138 -1.23 -14.64 2.63
CA MET A 138 -0.03 -15.01 1.90
C MET A 138 -0.03 -14.38 0.51
N LYS A 139 1.17 -14.02 0.03
CA LYS A 139 1.43 -13.66 -1.36
C LYS A 139 2.53 -14.56 -1.92
N VAL A 140 2.23 -15.23 -3.03
CA VAL A 140 3.21 -16.02 -3.79
C VAL A 140 3.34 -15.44 -5.18
N SER A 141 4.56 -15.14 -5.61
CA SER A 141 4.82 -14.55 -6.92
C SER A 141 5.85 -15.34 -7.71
N ASP A 142 5.95 -15.05 -9.01
CA ASP A 142 7.04 -15.52 -9.85
C ASP A 142 8.39 -14.97 -9.38
N TYR A 143 8.45 -13.66 -9.12
CA TYR A 143 9.62 -12.93 -8.66
C TYR A 143 9.28 -11.88 -7.60
N TYR A 144 10.30 -11.42 -6.87
CA TYR A 144 10.21 -10.20 -6.07
C TYR A 144 10.44 -9.01 -6.98
N ARG A 145 9.38 -8.60 -7.67
CA ARG A 145 9.46 -7.57 -8.71
C ARG A 145 9.70 -6.19 -8.12
N VAL A 146 10.49 -5.38 -8.81
CA VAL A 146 10.70 -3.97 -8.44
C VAL A 146 9.52 -3.15 -8.94
N ASN A 147 8.87 -2.41 -8.03
CA ASN A 147 7.79 -1.50 -8.37
C ASN A 147 8.28 -0.05 -8.32
N MET A 148 7.99 0.71 -9.39
CA MET A 148 8.21 2.15 -9.49
C MET A 148 6.87 2.88 -9.39
N ALA A 149 6.82 3.92 -8.56
CA ALA A 149 5.63 4.75 -8.41
C ALA A 149 6.01 6.19 -8.00
N ILE A 150 5.08 7.12 -8.18
CA ILE A 150 5.20 8.46 -7.61
C ILE A 150 4.78 8.44 -6.14
N GLN A 151 5.58 9.06 -5.26
CA GLN A 151 5.28 9.10 -3.84
C GLN A 151 3.94 9.79 -3.57
N GLY A 152 3.00 9.07 -2.96
CA GLY A 152 1.72 9.63 -2.53
C GLY A 152 0.76 10.00 -3.66
N ASN A 153 1.04 9.55 -4.89
CA ASN A 153 0.25 9.88 -6.07
C ASN A 153 -0.08 8.59 -6.84
N ALA A 154 -1.29 8.08 -6.62
CA ALA A 154 -1.75 6.85 -7.24
C ALA A 154 -2.27 7.06 -8.67
N ASP A 155 -2.68 8.29 -8.99
CA ASP A 155 -3.27 8.65 -10.28
C ASP A 155 -2.20 9.03 -11.32
N ASN A 156 -0.94 9.18 -10.89
CA ASN A 156 0.20 9.63 -11.68
C ASN A 156 -0.03 10.98 -12.38
N ILE A 157 -0.76 11.88 -11.73
CA ILE A 157 -1.06 13.22 -12.25
C ILE A 157 -0.15 14.24 -11.56
N VAL A 158 0.61 15.00 -12.33
CA VAL A 158 1.52 16.03 -11.79
C VAL A 158 1.32 17.32 -12.58
N THR A 159 1.12 18.45 -11.91
CA THR A 159 0.99 19.72 -12.60
C THR A 159 2.32 20.16 -13.17
N GLU A 160 2.28 20.79 -14.33
CA GLU A 160 3.41 21.52 -14.87
C GLU A 160 4.00 22.50 -13.85
N GLY A 161 5.33 22.56 -13.74
CA GLY A 161 6.03 23.35 -12.72
C GLY A 161 6.13 22.70 -11.34
N ASP A 162 5.32 21.67 -11.05
CA ASP A 162 5.38 20.96 -9.78
C ASP A 162 6.54 19.94 -9.72
N LYS A 163 6.77 19.46 -8.50
CA LYS A 163 7.79 18.47 -8.19
C LYS A 163 7.18 17.16 -7.73
N PHE A 164 7.81 16.07 -8.08
CA PHE A 164 7.44 14.73 -7.62
C PHE A 164 8.66 13.90 -7.25
N VAL A 165 8.44 12.84 -6.47
CA VAL A 165 9.49 11.92 -6.03
C VAL A 165 9.14 10.52 -6.51
N LEU A 166 10.08 9.86 -7.17
CA LEU A 166 9.93 8.45 -7.53
C LEU A 166 10.35 7.56 -6.36
N VAL A 167 9.61 6.48 -6.17
CA VAL A 167 9.87 5.46 -5.16
C VAL A 167 10.04 4.11 -5.86
N ALA A 168 11.22 3.51 -5.69
CA ALA A 168 11.46 2.11 -6.02
C ALA A 168 11.17 1.25 -4.79
N SER A 169 10.48 0.13 -4.96
CA SER A 169 10.04 -0.73 -3.85
C SER A 169 10.09 -2.23 -4.19
N LEU A 170 10.32 -3.04 -3.17
CA LEU A 170 10.34 -4.50 -3.20
C LEU A 170 9.43 -5.05 -2.11
N ASP A 171 8.86 -6.24 -2.33
CA ASP A 171 8.07 -6.93 -1.31
C ASP A 171 8.94 -7.62 -0.24
N LYS A 172 10.23 -7.88 -0.54
CA LYS A 172 11.18 -8.51 0.38
C LYS A 172 12.58 -7.92 0.23
N PRO A 173 13.30 -7.66 1.33
CA PRO A 173 14.67 -7.14 1.26
C PRO A 173 15.60 -8.13 0.56
N ARG A 174 16.60 -7.61 -0.14
CA ARG A 174 17.63 -8.41 -0.81
C ARG A 174 18.99 -8.18 -0.16
N ALA A 175 19.82 -9.22 -0.10
CA ALA A 175 21.17 -9.12 0.45
C ALA A 175 22.14 -8.33 -0.46
N ILE A 176 21.73 -8.06 -1.70
CA ILE A 176 22.47 -7.27 -2.68
C ILE A 176 21.66 -6.00 -3.02
N PRO A 177 22.33 -4.89 -3.36
CA PRO A 177 21.62 -3.71 -3.86
C PRO A 177 20.99 -3.99 -5.23
N ILE A 178 19.85 -3.37 -5.49
CA ILE A 178 19.16 -3.43 -6.78
C ILE A 178 19.20 -2.05 -7.42
N VAL A 179 19.67 -1.97 -8.66
CA VAL A 179 19.77 -0.70 -9.40
C VAL A 179 18.69 -0.68 -10.47
N VAL A 180 17.93 0.41 -10.51
CA VAL A 180 16.92 0.69 -11.53
C VAL A 180 17.45 1.80 -12.40
N SER A 181 17.67 1.52 -13.68
CA SER A 181 17.90 2.55 -14.70
C SER A 181 16.60 3.26 -15.01
N ILE A 182 16.66 4.59 -15.12
CA ILE A 182 15.52 5.48 -15.37
C ILE A 182 15.85 6.31 -16.62
N SER A 183 14.90 6.37 -17.55
CA SER A 183 15.01 7.21 -18.74
C SER A 183 13.64 7.74 -19.15
N ALA A 184 13.54 9.00 -19.54
CA ALA A 184 12.33 9.48 -20.21
C ALA A 184 12.27 8.94 -21.65
N LYS A 185 11.07 8.89 -22.21
CA LYS A 185 10.89 8.72 -23.64
C LYS A 185 11.54 9.91 -24.37
N ALA A 186 12.16 9.68 -25.53
CA ALA A 186 13.03 10.66 -26.18
C ALA A 186 12.36 12.03 -26.41
N GLU A 187 11.08 12.07 -26.79
CA GLU A 187 10.31 13.31 -26.97
C GLU A 187 9.89 14.01 -25.67
N ASP A 188 10.02 13.34 -24.52
CA ASP A 188 9.62 13.82 -23.21
C ASP A 188 10.81 14.27 -22.35
N GLU A 189 12.05 14.02 -22.77
CA GLU A 189 13.26 14.36 -22.00
C GLU A 189 13.29 15.84 -21.58
N SER A 190 12.87 16.74 -22.46
CA SER A 190 12.84 18.17 -22.17
C SER A 190 11.76 18.61 -21.18
N SER A 191 10.83 17.72 -20.81
CA SER A 191 9.77 18.01 -19.84
C SER A 191 10.22 17.78 -18.38
N PHE A 192 11.42 17.22 -18.15
CA PHE A 192 11.90 16.90 -16.80
C PHE A 192 13.18 17.66 -16.45
N GLU A 193 13.23 18.21 -15.24
CA GLU A 193 14.44 18.70 -14.60
C GLU A 193 14.85 17.81 -13.43
N ASN A 194 16.16 17.56 -13.33
CA ASN A 194 16.76 16.73 -12.27
C ASN A 194 16.27 15.27 -12.28
N LEU A 195 15.85 14.74 -13.43
CA LEU A 195 15.56 13.32 -13.59
C LEU A 195 16.86 12.52 -13.44
N PRO A 196 17.01 11.67 -12.40
CA PRO A 196 18.21 10.84 -12.28
C PRO A 196 18.20 9.73 -13.32
N SER A 197 19.39 9.30 -13.76
CA SER A 197 19.52 8.15 -14.66
C SER A 197 19.39 6.80 -13.94
N GLU A 198 19.55 6.78 -12.61
CA GLU A 198 19.51 5.56 -11.81
C GLU A 198 18.94 5.81 -10.40
N LEU A 199 18.31 4.78 -9.84
CA LEU A 199 17.90 4.72 -8.44
C LEU A 199 18.31 3.36 -7.85
N THR A 200 19.03 3.38 -6.73
CA THR A 200 19.49 2.16 -6.06
C THR A 200 18.69 1.89 -4.80
N ILE A 201 18.07 0.70 -4.71
CA ILE A 201 17.57 0.14 -3.45
C ILE A 201 18.76 -0.50 -2.72
N PRO A 202 19.19 0.01 -1.55
CA PRO A 202 20.31 -0.57 -0.81
C PRO A 202 20.06 -2.02 -0.39
N ALA A 203 21.13 -2.78 -0.19
CA ALA A 203 21.04 -4.10 0.41
C ALA A 203 20.35 -4.03 1.78
N GLY A 204 19.40 -4.94 2.02
CA GLY A 204 18.59 -5.00 3.23
C GLY A 204 17.45 -3.97 3.29
N ALA A 205 17.36 -3.05 2.34
CA ALA A 205 16.24 -2.09 2.26
C ALA A 205 15.07 -2.65 1.44
N LEU A 206 13.87 -2.14 1.72
CA LEU A 206 12.65 -2.43 0.96
C LEU A 206 12.37 -1.38 -0.10
N ASN A 207 12.93 -0.18 0.04
CA ASN A 207 12.65 0.93 -0.86
C ASN A 207 13.81 1.92 -0.91
N ALA A 208 13.79 2.73 -1.97
CA ALA A 208 14.61 3.91 -2.13
C ALA A 208 13.79 5.01 -2.83
N LYS A 209 14.23 6.25 -2.68
CA LYS A 209 13.58 7.43 -3.25
C LYS A 209 14.58 8.27 -4.02
N THR A 210 14.11 8.92 -5.07
CA THR A 210 14.89 9.96 -5.74
C THR A 210 14.86 11.25 -4.92
N ASP A 211 15.75 12.18 -5.26
CA ASP A 211 15.50 13.60 -4.98
C ASP A 211 14.28 14.09 -5.80
N PRO A 212 13.69 15.25 -5.44
CA PRO A 212 12.55 15.81 -6.17
C PRO A 212 12.90 16.10 -7.65
N ILE A 213 12.12 15.53 -8.55
CA ILE A 213 12.13 15.75 -9.99
C ILE A 213 11.11 16.84 -10.28
N SER A 214 11.45 17.82 -11.14
CA SER A 214 10.52 18.92 -11.49
C SER A 214 10.01 18.75 -12.91
N LEU A 215 8.74 19.07 -13.15
CA LEU A 215 8.22 19.21 -14.51
C LEU A 215 8.47 20.64 -15.01
N VAL A 216 9.01 20.75 -16.22
CA VAL A 216 9.34 22.05 -16.81
C VAL A 216 8.07 22.82 -17.11
N MET A 217 8.02 24.08 -16.67
CA MET A 217 6.96 25.02 -17.01
C MET A 217 7.29 25.75 -18.33
N ASP A 218 6.36 25.72 -19.28
CA ASP A 218 6.46 26.35 -20.59
C ASP A 218 5.72 27.72 -20.65
N GLY A 219 4.81 27.97 -19.72
CA GLY A 219 4.09 29.23 -19.57
C GLY A 219 3.08 29.53 -20.67
N ALA A 220 2.65 28.51 -21.42
CA ALA A 220 1.75 28.60 -22.54
C ALA A 220 0.62 27.57 -22.41
N LYS A 221 -0.57 27.91 -22.90
CA LYS A 221 -1.68 26.96 -22.95
C LYS A 221 -1.46 25.91 -24.04
N THR A 222 -0.75 24.83 -23.71
CA THR A 222 -0.45 23.72 -24.62
C THR A 222 -1.36 22.52 -24.40
N GLY A 223 -1.97 22.43 -23.22
CA GLY A 223 -2.89 21.38 -22.82
C GLY A 223 -2.19 20.17 -22.21
N ASP A 224 -2.96 19.34 -21.50
CA ASP A 224 -2.40 18.19 -20.78
C ASP A 224 -1.60 17.26 -21.69
N LYS A 225 -0.48 16.77 -21.16
CA LYS A 225 0.47 15.92 -21.90
C LYS A 225 0.74 14.62 -21.14
N GLU A 226 0.74 13.50 -21.86
CA GLU A 226 1.27 12.24 -21.34
C GLU A 226 2.80 12.21 -21.46
N LEU A 227 3.49 12.03 -20.33
CA LEU A 227 4.93 11.83 -20.27
C LEU A 227 5.22 10.38 -19.90
N THR A 228 6.18 9.73 -20.57
CA THR A 228 6.54 8.35 -20.28
C THR A 228 7.94 8.23 -19.71
N LEU A 229 8.06 7.58 -18.55
CA LEU A 229 9.32 7.10 -17.99
C LEU A 229 9.46 5.60 -18.24
N ASN A 230 10.64 5.18 -18.66
CA ASN A 230 11.04 3.78 -18.82
C ASN A 230 12.01 3.37 -17.71
N PHE A 231 11.90 2.12 -17.28
CA PHE A 231 12.69 1.55 -16.21
C PHE A 231 13.30 0.21 -16.61
N THR A 232 14.48 -0.07 -16.08
CA THR A 232 15.08 -1.40 -16.22
C THR A 232 15.81 -1.77 -14.94
N SER A 233 15.49 -2.94 -14.39
CA SER A 233 16.21 -3.50 -13.25
C SER A 233 17.49 -4.18 -13.73
N ASN A 234 18.58 -3.99 -12.98
CA ASN A 234 19.84 -4.69 -13.23
C ASN A 234 19.83 -6.18 -12.82
N SER A 235 18.73 -6.67 -12.25
CA SER A 235 18.63 -8.01 -11.67
C SER A 235 17.54 -8.82 -12.34
N GLU A 236 17.92 -9.89 -13.04
CA GLU A 236 16.97 -10.87 -13.60
C GLU A 236 16.14 -11.59 -12.52
N ALA A 237 16.66 -11.67 -11.29
CA ALA A 237 15.96 -12.23 -10.14
C ALA A 237 14.96 -11.25 -9.50
N ASN A 238 15.06 -9.96 -9.84
CA ASN A 238 14.18 -8.88 -9.39
C ASN A 238 13.78 -8.02 -10.60
N PRO A 239 13.07 -8.59 -11.59
CA PRO A 239 12.65 -7.84 -12.76
C PRO A 239 11.64 -6.76 -12.36
N MET A 240 11.40 -5.79 -13.24
CA MET A 240 10.39 -4.78 -12.98
C MET A 240 8.99 -5.40 -12.91
N LYS A 241 8.10 -4.75 -12.16
CA LYS A 241 6.66 -5.03 -12.18
C LYS A 241 5.99 -4.39 -13.40
N SER A 242 6.42 -3.18 -13.73
CA SER A 242 6.10 -2.47 -14.97
C SER A 242 7.39 -1.79 -15.44
N ASP A 243 7.71 -1.94 -16.72
CA ASP A 243 8.87 -1.29 -17.34
C ASP A 243 8.59 0.18 -17.66
N GLN A 244 7.34 0.64 -17.49
CA GLN A 244 6.91 1.99 -17.82
C GLN A 244 6.02 2.60 -16.75
N LEU A 245 6.13 3.92 -16.61
CA LEU A 245 5.21 4.77 -15.86
C LEU A 245 4.79 5.92 -16.76
N VAL A 246 3.48 6.03 -16.99
CA VAL A 246 2.87 7.16 -17.69
C VAL A 246 2.44 8.18 -16.64
N ILE A 247 2.89 9.41 -16.82
CA ILE A 247 2.58 10.57 -15.98
C ILE A 247 1.68 11.48 -16.80
N MET A 248 0.52 11.82 -16.27
CA MET A 248 -0.33 12.87 -16.82
C MET A 248 0.19 14.21 -16.31
N MET A 249 0.84 14.98 -17.19
CA MET A 249 1.18 16.36 -16.90
C MET A 249 -0.02 17.25 -17.18
N THR A 250 -0.57 17.88 -16.14
CA THR A 250 -1.64 18.87 -16.33
C THR A 250 -1.05 20.24 -16.64
N ASP A 251 -1.52 20.84 -17.73
CA ASP A 251 -1.07 22.15 -18.20
C ASP A 251 -1.60 23.23 -17.26
N LEU A 252 -0.68 23.98 -16.65
CA LEU A 252 -1.04 24.94 -15.60
C LEU A 252 -1.94 26.05 -16.18
N GLU A 253 -1.64 26.50 -17.40
CA GLU A 253 -2.39 27.51 -18.14
C GLU A 253 -3.77 27.03 -18.63
N SER A 254 -4.00 25.72 -18.70
CA SER A 254 -5.29 25.11 -19.00
C SER A 254 -6.16 24.97 -17.76
N LEU A 255 -5.54 24.85 -16.57
CA LEU A 255 -6.22 24.99 -15.28
C LEU A 255 -6.68 26.44 -15.04
N ALA A 256 -6.05 27.42 -15.69
CA ALA A 256 -6.57 28.79 -15.73
C ALA A 256 -7.90 28.81 -16.49
N ASN A 257 -8.99 28.73 -15.72
CA ASN A 257 -10.35 28.83 -16.23
C ASN A 257 -10.47 30.12 -17.09
N PRO A 258 -10.83 30.04 -18.38
CA PRO A 258 -11.14 31.23 -19.17
C PRO A 258 -12.28 32.07 -18.55
N ASP A 259 -13.08 31.46 -17.67
CA ASP A 259 -14.15 32.07 -16.90
C ASP A 259 -13.74 32.36 -15.45
N MET A 260 -12.57 32.98 -15.22
CA MET A 260 -12.25 33.64 -13.94
C MET A 260 -13.26 34.75 -13.54
N TYR A 261 -14.27 34.98 -14.40
CA TYR A 261 -15.37 35.91 -14.21
C TYR A 261 -16.72 35.22 -13.93
N ASP A 262 -16.79 33.88 -13.86
CA ASP A 262 -18.00 33.18 -13.43
C ASP A 262 -18.10 33.17 -11.89
N PRO A 263 -19.05 33.92 -11.29
CA PRO A 263 -19.19 34.03 -9.84
C PRO A 263 -19.73 32.74 -9.17
N THR A 264 -20.03 31.69 -9.94
CA THR A 264 -20.54 30.40 -9.44
C THR A 264 -19.46 29.33 -9.27
N LEU A 265 -18.23 29.57 -9.74
CA LEU A 265 -17.11 28.63 -9.66
C LEU A 265 -16.04 29.12 -8.68
N VAL A 266 -15.45 28.19 -7.93
CA VAL A 266 -14.39 28.49 -6.94
C VAL A 266 -13.03 28.25 -7.59
N TYR A 267 -12.14 29.23 -7.50
CA TYR A 267 -10.75 29.11 -7.92
C TYR A 267 -10.03 28.02 -7.09
N GLU A 268 -9.41 27.03 -7.74
CA GLU A 268 -8.82 25.87 -7.06
C GLU A 268 -7.56 26.21 -6.23
N HIS A 269 -6.87 27.31 -6.54
CA HIS A 269 -5.63 27.73 -5.89
C HIS A 269 -5.67 29.16 -5.33
N PRO A 270 -6.55 29.48 -4.36
CA PRO A 270 -6.73 30.83 -3.80
C PRO A 270 -5.46 31.50 -3.26
N GLU A 271 -4.40 30.72 -3.05
CA GLU A 271 -3.07 31.17 -2.66
C GLU A 271 -2.23 31.78 -3.80
N TYR A 272 -2.64 31.62 -5.07
CA TYR A 272 -1.92 32.16 -6.23
C TYR A 272 -2.43 33.57 -6.59
N PRO A 273 -1.55 34.58 -6.56
CA PRO A 273 -1.93 35.96 -6.86
C PRO A 273 -2.10 36.17 -8.37
N PHE A 274 -3.13 36.93 -8.75
CA PHE A 274 -3.33 37.39 -10.12
C PHE A 274 -2.47 38.61 -10.43
N VAL A 275 -1.74 38.57 -11.54
CA VAL A 275 -0.83 39.65 -11.93
C VAL A 275 -1.13 40.14 -13.33
N SER A 276 -1.07 41.46 -13.54
CA SER A 276 -1.17 42.00 -14.90
C SER A 276 0.12 41.71 -15.68
N LYS A 277 0.00 41.50 -16.99
CA LYS A 277 1.15 41.31 -17.90
C LYS A 277 2.29 42.31 -17.68
N GLY A 278 1.96 43.59 -17.49
CA GLY A 278 2.95 44.66 -17.29
C GLY A 278 3.67 44.61 -15.94
N ASN A 279 3.11 43.91 -14.95
CA ASN A 279 3.65 43.83 -13.60
C ASN A 279 4.20 42.45 -13.23
N LYS A 280 3.97 41.41 -14.04
CA LYS A 280 4.39 40.04 -13.76
C LYS A 280 5.85 39.92 -13.33
N SER A 281 6.79 40.45 -14.11
CA SER A 281 8.21 40.36 -13.75
C SER A 281 8.58 41.07 -12.45
N LYS A 282 7.89 42.18 -12.11
CA LYS A 282 8.11 42.89 -10.84
C LYS A 282 7.47 42.16 -9.66
N PHE A 283 6.31 41.57 -9.91
CA PHE A 283 5.60 40.76 -8.93
C PHE A 283 6.38 39.49 -8.60
N ASP A 284 6.83 38.76 -9.60
CA ASP A 284 7.60 37.52 -9.42
C ASP A 284 8.90 37.79 -8.65
N ALA A 285 9.57 38.92 -8.91
CA ALA A 285 10.74 39.36 -8.17
C ALA A 285 10.45 39.74 -6.70
N TRP A 286 9.23 40.21 -6.39
CA TRP A 286 8.81 40.58 -5.04
C TRP A 286 8.25 39.38 -4.25
N TRP A 287 7.49 38.52 -4.92
CA TRP A 287 6.79 37.36 -4.34
C TRP A 287 7.74 36.22 -3.98
N GLY A 288 8.91 36.19 -4.64
CA GLY A 288 9.98 35.22 -4.42
C GLY A 288 9.82 34.00 -5.33
N SER A 289 10.96 33.49 -5.81
CA SER A 289 11.09 32.30 -6.67
C SER A 289 10.60 30.99 -6.04
N ASP A 290 10.27 31.02 -4.75
CA ASP A 290 10.07 29.84 -3.91
C ASP A 290 8.58 29.59 -3.61
N ARG A 291 7.70 30.48 -4.10
CA ARG A 291 6.25 30.36 -4.02
C ARG A 291 5.70 30.06 -5.40
N SER A 292 4.67 29.25 -5.43
CA SER A 292 3.94 28.81 -6.61
C SER A 292 3.56 29.96 -7.56
N SER A 293 3.46 29.60 -8.83
CA SER A 293 3.30 30.47 -9.99
C SER A 293 2.25 31.57 -9.81
N SER A 294 2.57 32.80 -10.19
CA SER A 294 1.58 33.88 -10.36
C SER A 294 0.79 33.66 -11.65
N VAL A 295 -0.53 33.86 -11.61
CA VAL A 295 -1.36 33.74 -12.81
C VAL A 295 -1.37 35.07 -13.55
N GLU A 296 -0.76 35.11 -14.74
CA GLU A 296 -0.85 36.27 -15.61
C GLU A 296 -2.30 36.44 -16.07
N ILE A 297 -2.89 37.59 -15.79
CA ILE A 297 -4.11 38.03 -16.44
C ILE A 297 -3.73 38.36 -17.89
N THR A 298 -3.78 37.33 -18.73
CA THR A 298 -3.71 37.52 -20.16
C THR A 298 -5.05 38.15 -20.54
N GLY A 299 -5.02 39.45 -20.81
CA GLY A 299 -6.20 40.22 -21.23
C GLY A 299 -6.75 39.80 -22.58
N LYS A 300 -7.06 38.52 -22.79
CA LYS A 300 -8.11 38.07 -23.69
C LYS A 300 -9.43 38.12 -22.95
N THR A 301 -9.78 39.30 -22.43
CA THR A 301 -11.19 39.67 -22.57
C THR A 301 -11.39 39.69 -24.08
N GLY A 302 -12.22 38.79 -24.60
CA GLY A 302 -12.91 39.11 -25.84
C GLY A 302 -13.71 40.37 -25.56
N ALA A 303 -13.09 41.55 -25.70
CA ALA A 303 -13.81 42.79 -25.73
C ALA A 303 -14.86 42.60 -26.82
N LYS A 304 -16.14 42.82 -26.49
CA LYS A 304 -17.11 43.10 -27.54
C LYS A 304 -16.49 44.21 -28.41
N PRO A 305 -16.52 44.08 -29.75
CA PRO A 305 -15.97 45.12 -30.62
C PRO A 305 -16.56 46.49 -30.25
N GLY A 306 -15.70 47.46 -29.89
CA GLY A 306 -16.08 48.87 -29.66
C GLY A 306 -15.83 49.48 -28.28
N THR A 307 -15.17 48.80 -27.33
CA THR A 307 -14.93 49.38 -26.00
C THR A 307 -13.54 50.03 -25.90
N ASP A 308 -13.52 51.35 -25.71
CA ASP A 308 -12.30 52.14 -25.44
C ASP A 308 -12.00 52.11 -23.93
N TYR A 309 -10.97 51.36 -23.55
CA TYR A 309 -10.55 51.20 -22.16
C TYR A 309 -9.91 52.46 -21.55
N ALA A 310 -9.56 53.48 -22.34
CA ALA A 310 -9.11 54.78 -21.82
C ALA A 310 -10.25 55.60 -21.20
N SER A 311 -11.51 55.18 -21.40
CA SER A 311 -12.73 55.85 -20.91
C SER A 311 -13.24 55.34 -19.55
N LEU A 312 -12.58 54.34 -18.96
CA LEU A 312 -13.02 53.74 -17.69
C LEU A 312 -12.77 54.70 -16.52
N THR A 313 -13.81 55.38 -16.08
CA THR A 313 -13.86 56.17 -14.86
C THR A 313 -13.97 55.28 -13.62
N SER A 314 -13.49 55.80 -12.47
CA SER A 314 -13.58 55.13 -11.17
C SER A 314 -14.97 54.52 -10.94
N HIS A 315 -14.99 53.27 -10.49
CA HIS A 315 -16.21 52.49 -10.33
C HIS A 315 -17.20 53.23 -9.38
N PRO A 316 -18.45 53.50 -9.77
CA PRO A 316 -19.35 54.41 -9.07
C PRO A 316 -20.04 53.72 -7.88
N ASN A 317 -19.25 53.13 -6.98
CA ASN A 317 -19.71 52.25 -5.89
C ASN A 317 -20.77 52.90 -5.00
N GLN A 318 -20.64 54.19 -4.71
CA GLN A 318 -21.59 54.93 -3.89
C GLN A 318 -22.95 55.09 -4.57
N LYS A 319 -22.96 55.37 -5.87
CA LYS A 319 -24.19 55.52 -6.68
C LYS A 319 -24.93 54.19 -6.85
N LEU A 320 -24.18 53.11 -7.06
CA LEU A 320 -24.73 51.77 -7.22
C LEU A 320 -25.33 51.23 -5.91
N ALA A 321 -24.72 51.55 -4.77
CA ALA A 321 -25.28 51.23 -3.46
C ALA A 321 -26.59 51.99 -3.17
N GLU A 322 -26.67 53.27 -3.57
CA GLU A 322 -27.90 54.08 -3.48
C GLU A 322 -29.03 53.55 -4.39
N GLU A 323 -28.68 52.92 -5.51
CA GLU A 323 -29.62 52.24 -6.42
C GLU A 323 -30.01 50.83 -5.96
N GLY A 324 -29.56 50.39 -4.78
CA GLY A 324 -29.95 49.13 -4.15
C GLY A 324 -29.12 47.91 -4.53
N TRP A 325 -27.99 48.09 -5.23
CA TRP A 325 -27.10 47.00 -5.57
C TRP A 325 -26.29 46.55 -4.34
N LYS A 326 -26.16 45.22 -4.15
CA LYS A 326 -25.27 44.60 -3.16
C LYS A 326 -24.08 43.97 -3.87
N PHE A 327 -22.87 44.32 -3.42
CA PHE A 327 -21.65 43.63 -3.84
C PHE A 327 -21.56 42.26 -3.15
N TRP A 328 -21.31 41.20 -3.93
CA TRP A 328 -21.22 39.82 -3.43
C TRP A 328 -19.77 39.34 -3.31
N SER A 329 -18.88 39.79 -4.20
CA SER A 329 -17.43 39.61 -4.11
C SER A 329 -16.72 40.76 -4.85
N GLY A 330 -15.44 40.98 -4.53
CA GLY A 330 -14.60 41.95 -5.23
C GLY A 330 -13.15 41.48 -5.22
N VAL A 331 -12.48 41.59 -6.37
CA VAL A 331 -11.03 41.43 -6.49
C VAL A 331 -10.44 42.82 -6.64
N GLU A 332 -9.57 43.21 -5.70
CA GLU A 332 -8.89 44.50 -5.69
C GLU A 332 -7.46 44.33 -6.23
N PHE A 333 -7.10 45.13 -7.23
CA PHE A 333 -5.72 45.19 -7.74
C PHE A 333 -5.01 46.37 -7.11
N HIS A 334 -3.95 46.12 -6.35
CA HIS A 334 -3.08 47.17 -5.85
C HIS A 334 -1.95 47.47 -6.85
N PHE A 335 -1.72 48.76 -7.09
CA PHE A 335 -0.49 49.21 -7.75
C PHE A 335 0.69 49.00 -6.81
N ILE A 336 1.63 48.13 -7.17
CA ILE A 336 2.88 47.95 -6.41
C ILE A 336 3.83 49.08 -6.79
N GLN A 337 3.95 50.11 -5.95
CA GLN A 337 5.04 51.09 -6.04
C GLN A 337 6.37 50.43 -5.71
N SER A 338 7.44 50.88 -6.38
CA SER A 338 8.81 50.35 -6.30
C SER A 338 9.52 50.57 -4.95
N SER A 339 8.80 50.81 -3.86
CA SER A 339 9.42 51.00 -2.55
C SER A 339 8.41 50.78 -1.42
N PHE A 340 8.38 49.56 -0.87
CA PHE A 340 8.12 49.39 0.55
C PHE A 340 9.35 48.71 1.14
N GLY A 341 10.26 49.52 1.67
CA GLY A 341 11.16 49.06 2.72
C GLY A 341 10.40 49.18 4.03
N TRP A 342 10.02 48.03 4.60
CA TRP A 342 9.82 47.78 6.03
C TRP A 342 10.20 46.33 6.30
#